data_AF-A0A9Q2NGH1-F1
#
_entry.id   AF-A0A9Q2NGH1-F1
#
_cell.length_a   1.000
_cell.length_b   1.000
_cell.length_c   1.000
_cell.angle_alpha   90.00
_cell.angle_beta   90.00
_cell.angle_gamma   90.00
#
_symmetry.space_group_name_H-M   'P 1'
#
loop_
_entity.id
_entity.type
_entity.pdbx_description
1 polymer ?
#
loop_
_entity_poly.entity_id
_entity_poly.type
_entity_poly.pdbx_seq_one_letter_code
_entity_poly.pdbx_strand_id
1 'polypeptide(L)'
;MNCYASNRNWSDRFLPEIKQLIGGYLLETAPDPADHFHATDLMMLDARDMRVAARVRRPGYAQRYPHQFTIRSAVSSGAQTELSKIVNGNGDWMFYGHSNAAQTGLEAWSLIDLRAFRAGLIRHRANTPNIVMGDQRNADGTRFKWFDMRSFPADPPLVVAKSQ
;
A
#
# COMPACT_ATOMS: atom_id res chain seq x y z
N MET A 1 -12.20 -24.01 5.22
CA MET A 1 -10.97 -24.01 4.40
C MET A 1 -10.91 -22.67 3.67
N ASN A 2 -10.05 -21.74 4.09
CA ASN A 2 -10.06 -20.36 3.58
C ASN A 2 -9.13 -20.28 2.36
N CYS A 3 -9.64 -20.63 1.18
CA CYS A 3 -8.80 -20.69 -0.02
C CYS A 3 -8.40 -19.28 -0.48
N TYR A 4 -7.25 -19.17 -1.14
CA TYR A 4 -6.72 -17.90 -1.67
C TYR A 4 -7.76 -17.13 -2.50
N ALA A 5 -8.54 -17.85 -3.32
CA ALA A 5 -9.60 -17.28 -4.14
C ALA A 5 -10.69 -16.59 -3.29
N SER A 6 -11.15 -17.20 -2.19
CA SER A 6 -12.13 -16.58 -1.30
C SER A 6 -11.60 -15.31 -0.63
N ASN A 7 -10.32 -15.29 -0.23
CA ASN A 7 -9.70 -14.11 0.37
C ASN A 7 -9.51 -12.99 -0.65
N ARG A 8 -9.14 -13.33 -1.89
CA ARG A 8 -9.02 -12.37 -2.99
C ARG A 8 -10.37 -11.77 -3.36
N ASN A 9 -11.37 -12.61 -3.64
CA ASN A 9 -12.72 -12.18 -3.99
C ASN A 9 -13.34 -11.30 -2.90
N TRP A 10 -13.07 -11.60 -1.62
CA TRP A 10 -13.50 -10.76 -0.52
C TRP A 10 -12.89 -9.35 -0.58
N SER A 11 -11.58 -9.25 -0.85
CA SER A 11 -10.85 -7.99 -0.95
C SER A 11 -11.19 -7.20 -2.21
N ASP A 12 -11.49 -7.87 -3.31
CA ASP A 12 -11.78 -7.24 -4.61
C ASP A 12 -13.05 -6.38 -4.57
N ARG A 13 -13.95 -6.62 -3.60
CA ARG A 13 -15.16 -5.82 -3.38
C ARG A 13 -14.88 -4.36 -3.01
N PHE A 14 -13.71 -4.07 -2.46
CA PHE A 14 -13.30 -2.71 -2.09
C PHE A 14 -12.61 -1.97 -3.25
N LEU A 15 -12.34 -2.65 -4.38
CA LEU A 15 -11.65 -2.03 -5.51
C LEU A 15 -12.31 -0.73 -6.03
N PRO A 16 -13.65 -0.61 -6.09
CA PRO A 16 -14.28 0.65 -6.50
C PRO A 16 -13.89 1.83 -5.60
N GLU A 17 -13.99 1.66 -4.28
CA GLU A 17 -13.61 2.68 -3.29
C GLU A 17 -12.10 2.97 -3.33
N ILE A 18 -11.27 1.92 -3.42
CA ILE A 18 -9.81 2.06 -3.54
C ILE A 18 -9.43 2.88 -4.79
N LYS A 19 -10.07 2.62 -5.93
CA LYS A 19 -9.83 3.38 -7.18
C LYS A 19 -10.23 4.84 -7.03
N GLN A 20 -11.36 5.12 -6.38
CA GLN A 20 -11.80 6.49 -6.11
C GLN A 20 -10.81 7.24 -5.22
N LEU A 21 -10.32 6.60 -4.15
CA LEU A 21 -9.35 7.20 -3.23
C LEU A 21 -8.01 7.45 -3.91
N ILE A 22 -7.47 6.47 -4.64
CA ILE A 22 -6.15 6.57 -5.27
C ILE A 22 -6.16 7.52 -6.47
N GLY A 23 -7.28 7.63 -7.20
CA GLY A 23 -7.40 8.46 -8.39
C GLY A 23 -6.96 9.90 -8.15
N GLY A 24 -7.36 10.50 -7.03
CA GLY A 24 -6.96 11.87 -6.68
C GLY A 24 -5.45 12.05 -6.40
N TYR A 25 -4.71 10.97 -6.15
CA TYR A 25 -3.25 11.01 -5.97
C TYR A 25 -2.47 10.65 -7.22
N LEU A 26 -3.13 10.02 -8.21
CA LEU A 26 -2.54 9.72 -9.51
C LEU A 26 -2.71 10.86 -10.51
N LEU A 27 -3.73 11.69 -10.31
CA LEU A 27 -4.04 12.84 -11.14
C LEU A 27 -3.24 14.05 -10.65
N GLU A 28 -2.45 14.64 -11.54
CA GLU A 28 -1.77 15.90 -11.33
C GLU A 28 -2.38 16.94 -12.27
N THR A 29 -2.49 18.18 -11.81
CA THR A 29 -2.84 19.28 -12.71
C THR A 29 -1.70 19.42 -13.71
N ALA A 30 -2.02 19.33 -15.01
CA ALA A 30 -1.04 19.61 -16.04
C ALA A 30 -0.54 21.05 -15.85
N PRO A 31 0.75 21.34 -16.01
CA PRO A 31 1.25 22.71 -15.97
C PRO A 31 0.52 23.58 -17.02
N ASP A 32 -0.15 24.66 -16.60
CA ASP A 32 -0.78 25.63 -17.51
C ASP A 32 0.28 26.49 -18.23
N PRO A 33 0.14 26.82 -19.52
CA PRO A 33 0.09 25.89 -20.66
C PRO A 33 1.08 26.27 -21.79
N ALA A 34 1.36 25.32 -22.70
CA ALA A 34 1.58 25.67 -24.10
C ALA A 34 0.25 26.17 -24.71
N ASP A 35 -0.16 27.38 -24.30
CA ASP A 35 -1.50 27.97 -24.39
C ASP A 35 -1.82 28.63 -25.75
N HIS A 36 -1.38 28.04 -26.85
CA HIS A 36 -1.59 28.64 -28.16
C HIS A 36 -2.28 27.73 -29.18
N PHE A 37 -2.50 26.44 -28.90
CA PHE A 37 -2.89 25.49 -29.95
C PHE A 37 -4.02 24.50 -29.62
N HIS A 38 -4.58 24.48 -28.41
CA HIS A 38 -5.66 23.55 -28.05
C HIS A 38 -6.82 24.30 -27.38
N ALA A 39 -8.05 23.89 -27.70
CA ALA A 39 -9.28 24.53 -27.22
C ALA A 39 -9.40 24.44 -25.68
N THR A 40 -8.97 25.50 -24.98
CA THR A 40 -8.89 25.59 -23.52
C THR A 40 -10.16 26.22 -22.92
N ASP A 41 -11.24 25.44 -22.89
CA ASP A 41 -12.40 25.69 -22.00
C ASP A 41 -12.45 24.69 -20.83
N LEU A 42 -11.47 23.78 -20.71
CA LEU A 42 -11.44 22.68 -19.73
C LEU A 42 -10.04 22.53 -19.09
N MET A 43 -9.99 22.21 -17.79
CA MET A 43 -8.74 21.86 -17.08
C MET A 43 -8.18 20.53 -17.60
N MET A 44 -6.90 20.48 -17.96
CA MET A 44 -6.21 19.24 -18.31
C MET A 44 -5.59 18.58 -17.07
N LEU A 45 -5.80 17.27 -16.93
CA LEU A 45 -5.24 16.45 -15.83
C LEU A 45 -4.33 15.38 -16.42
N ASP A 46 -3.10 15.30 -15.93
CA ASP A 46 -2.15 14.23 -16.25
C ASP A 46 -2.29 13.08 -15.25
N ALA A 47 -2.27 11.84 -15.74
CA ALA A 47 -2.32 10.66 -14.88
C ALA A 47 -0.95 9.98 -14.82
N ARG A 48 -0.42 9.77 -13.61
CA ARG A 48 0.83 9.02 -13.41
C ARG A 48 0.66 7.55 -13.79
N ASP A 49 1.58 7.01 -14.60
CA ASP A 49 1.69 5.57 -14.85
C ASP A 49 2.34 4.87 -13.65
N MET A 50 1.52 4.34 -12.74
CA MET A 50 1.97 3.73 -11.48
C MET A 50 1.37 2.35 -11.26
N ARG A 51 2.19 1.43 -10.77
CA ARG A 51 1.74 0.10 -10.32
C ARG A 51 1.40 0.15 -8.83
N VAL A 52 0.11 0.13 -8.51
CA VAL A 52 -0.37 0.17 -7.13
C VAL A 52 -0.81 -1.22 -6.66
N ALA A 53 -0.12 -1.77 -5.65
CA ALA A 53 -0.58 -2.95 -4.93
C ALA A 53 -1.73 -2.58 -3.98
N ALA A 54 -2.68 -3.48 -3.75
CA ALA A 54 -3.79 -3.21 -2.83
C ALA A 54 -4.00 -4.38 -1.86
N ARG A 55 -4.21 -4.05 -0.59
CA ARG A 55 -4.51 -5.02 0.45
C ARG A 55 -5.51 -4.44 1.44
N VAL A 56 -6.60 -5.16 1.68
CA VAL A 56 -7.59 -4.83 2.71
C VAL A 56 -7.56 -5.86 3.82
N ARG A 57 -7.58 -5.40 5.07
CA ARG A 57 -7.69 -6.22 6.28
C ARG A 57 -9.15 -6.29 6.74
N ARG A 58 -9.49 -7.42 7.35
CA ARG A 58 -10.80 -7.62 7.98
C ARG A 58 -11.00 -6.65 9.16
N PRO A 59 -12.23 -6.48 9.63
CA PRO A 59 -12.52 -5.60 10.77
C PRO A 59 -11.75 -5.98 12.03
N GLY A 60 -11.50 -5.01 12.92
CA GLY A 60 -10.82 -5.21 14.20
C GLY A 60 -9.29 -5.05 14.14
N TYR A 61 -8.68 -5.12 12.95
CA TYR A 61 -7.24 -4.95 12.80
C TYR A 61 -6.80 -3.48 12.88
N ALA A 62 -7.66 -2.53 12.52
CA ALA A 62 -7.31 -1.10 12.56
C ALA A 62 -7.08 -0.65 14.01
N GLN A 63 -7.95 -1.08 14.92
CA GLN A 63 -7.89 -0.71 16.34
C GLN A 63 -6.69 -1.41 17.03
N ARG A 64 -6.41 -2.66 16.65
CA ARG A 64 -5.31 -3.44 17.25
C ARG A 64 -3.94 -3.04 16.73
N TYR A 65 -3.84 -2.63 15.47
CA TYR A 65 -2.57 -2.36 14.79
C TYR A 65 -2.64 -1.10 13.89
N PRO A 66 -2.98 0.07 14.44
CA PRO A 66 -3.31 1.27 13.65
C PRO A 66 -2.14 1.81 12.83
N HIS A 67 -0.91 1.52 13.25
CA HIS A 67 0.30 2.02 12.63
C HIS A 67 1.11 0.94 11.93
N GLN A 68 0.58 -0.29 11.82
CA GLN A 68 1.31 -1.39 11.21
C GLN A 68 0.73 -1.77 9.86
N PHE A 69 1.61 -2.06 8.91
CA PHE A 69 1.24 -2.77 7.69
C PHE A 69 1.97 -4.11 7.63
N THR A 70 1.43 -5.02 6.84
CA THR A 70 1.94 -6.39 6.74
C THR A 70 2.17 -6.79 5.29
N ILE A 71 3.33 -7.38 5.01
CA ILE A 71 3.67 -7.92 3.69
C ILE A 71 3.93 -9.42 3.84
N ARG A 72 3.35 -10.24 2.95
CA ARG A 72 3.61 -11.68 2.99
C ARG A 72 5.09 -11.96 2.69
N SER A 73 5.75 -12.69 3.60
CA SER A 73 7.19 -12.94 3.58
C SER A 73 7.56 -14.39 3.31
N ALA A 74 6.62 -15.34 3.44
CA ALA A 74 6.80 -16.72 3.03
C ALA A 74 5.45 -17.39 2.67
N VAL A 75 5.53 -18.37 1.76
CA VAL A 75 4.45 -19.31 1.43
C VAL A 75 4.99 -20.74 1.54
N SER A 76 4.15 -21.70 1.90
CA SER A 76 4.55 -23.11 2.06
C SER A 76 5.09 -23.73 0.78
N SER A 77 4.68 -23.24 -0.39
CA SER A 77 5.16 -23.70 -1.70
C SER A 77 6.55 -23.20 -2.08
N GLY A 78 7.16 -22.29 -1.31
CA GLY A 78 8.45 -21.67 -1.66
C GLY A 78 8.40 -20.69 -2.83
N ALA A 79 7.22 -20.42 -3.40
CA ALA A 79 7.06 -19.45 -4.49
C ALA A 79 7.46 -18.03 -4.05
N GLN A 80 7.82 -17.20 -5.04
CA GLN A 80 8.26 -15.82 -4.80
C GLN A 80 7.23 -15.02 -3.99
N THR A 81 7.68 -14.42 -2.89
CA THR A 81 6.83 -13.77 -1.90
C THR A 81 6.53 -12.32 -2.29
N GLU A 82 5.45 -11.76 -1.74
CA GLU A 82 5.10 -10.34 -1.95
C GLU A 82 6.29 -9.44 -1.55
N LEU A 83 6.94 -9.73 -0.42
CA LEU A 83 8.10 -8.98 0.04
C LEU A 83 9.27 -9.07 -0.95
N SER A 84 9.58 -10.26 -1.46
CA SER A 84 10.65 -10.43 -2.45
C SER A 84 10.37 -9.64 -3.72
N LYS A 85 9.12 -9.63 -4.20
CA LYS A 85 8.71 -8.84 -5.37
C LYS A 85 8.92 -7.34 -5.13
N ILE A 86 8.45 -6.82 -3.98
CA ILE A 86 8.56 -5.41 -3.63
C ILE A 86 10.02 -4.98 -3.49
N VAL A 87 10.85 -5.77 -2.81
CA VAL A 87 12.27 -5.50 -2.63
C VAL A 87 13.01 -5.48 -3.98
N ASN A 88 12.61 -6.35 -4.91
CA ASN A 88 13.15 -6.38 -6.28
C ASN A 88 12.57 -5.30 -7.21
N GLY A 89 11.97 -4.24 -6.65
CA GLY A 89 11.53 -3.08 -7.42
C GLY A 89 10.13 -3.18 -8.04
N ASN A 90 9.35 -4.23 -7.74
CA ASN A 90 7.97 -4.30 -8.22
C ASN A 90 7.04 -3.42 -7.41
N GLY A 91 6.20 -2.65 -8.10
CA GLY A 91 5.22 -1.76 -7.50
C GLY A 91 5.83 -0.41 -7.10
N ASP A 92 5.05 0.63 -7.33
CA ASP A 92 5.36 2.00 -6.96
C ASP A 92 4.71 2.35 -5.63
N TRP A 93 3.41 2.07 -5.49
CA TRP A 93 2.65 2.30 -4.27
C TRP A 93 1.98 1.03 -3.76
N MET A 94 1.62 1.03 -2.48
CA MET A 94 0.76 0.02 -1.87
C MET A 94 -0.36 0.69 -1.07
N PHE A 95 -1.60 0.44 -1.46
CA PHE A 95 -2.76 0.74 -0.66
C PHE A 95 -2.94 -0.32 0.43
N TYR A 96 -2.96 0.10 1.69
CA TYR A 96 -3.19 -0.76 2.84
C TYR A 96 -4.42 -0.25 3.61
N GLY A 97 -5.53 -0.96 3.50
CA GLY A 97 -6.81 -0.58 4.08
C GLY A 97 -7.31 -1.55 5.14
N HIS A 98 -8.24 -1.07 5.95
CA HIS A 98 -9.01 -1.82 6.94
C HIS A 98 -10.49 -1.64 6.65
N SER A 99 -11.20 -2.76 6.56
CA SER A 99 -12.64 -2.74 6.33
C SER A 99 -13.39 -2.38 7.61
N ASN A 100 -14.45 -1.58 7.47
CA ASN A 100 -15.38 -1.26 8.55
C ASN A 100 -16.09 -2.51 9.09
N ALA A 101 -16.68 -2.44 10.29
CA ALA A 101 -17.37 -3.58 10.90
C ALA A 101 -18.46 -4.22 10.02
N ALA A 102 -19.18 -3.40 9.24
CA ALA A 102 -20.21 -3.85 8.30
C ALA A 102 -19.66 -4.53 7.03
N GLN A 103 -18.35 -4.43 6.78
CA GLN A 103 -17.67 -4.90 5.57
C GLN A 103 -18.21 -4.30 4.26
N THR A 104 -18.71 -3.07 4.34
CA THR A 104 -19.29 -2.33 3.21
C THR A 104 -18.37 -1.22 2.69
N GLY A 105 -17.35 -0.86 3.46
CA GLY A 105 -16.36 0.14 3.06
C GLY A 105 -15.10 0.09 3.93
N LEU A 106 -14.25 1.10 3.81
CA LEU A 106 -13.00 1.22 4.57
C LEU A 106 -13.17 2.14 5.79
N GLU A 107 -12.66 1.70 6.95
CA GLU A 107 -12.63 2.51 8.19
C GLU A 107 -11.29 3.23 8.42
N ALA A 108 -10.21 2.67 7.89
CA ALA A 108 -8.88 3.28 7.95
C ALA A 108 -8.03 2.81 6.76
N TRP A 109 -7.19 3.67 6.21
CA TRP A 109 -6.29 3.29 5.12
C TRP A 109 -5.04 4.17 5.06
N SER A 110 -3.99 3.62 4.45
CA SER A 110 -2.76 4.33 4.10
C SER A 110 -2.34 3.99 2.68
N LEU A 111 -1.82 4.98 1.96
CA LEU A 111 -1.14 4.84 0.68
C LEU A 111 0.36 4.92 0.94
N ILE A 112 1.06 3.81 0.73
CA ILE A 112 2.47 3.62 1.10
C ILE A 112 3.34 3.73 -0.15
N ASP A 113 4.39 4.53 -0.09
CA ASP A 113 5.41 4.62 -1.12
C ASP A 113 6.41 3.45 -1.02
N LEU A 114 6.43 2.58 -2.03
CA LEU A 114 7.30 1.41 -2.05
C LEU A 114 8.76 1.77 -2.36
N ARG A 115 9.03 2.91 -3.00
CA ARG A 115 10.40 3.44 -3.19
C ARG A 115 10.95 3.90 -1.85
N ALA A 116 10.16 4.65 -1.07
CA ALA A 116 10.52 5.06 0.29
C ALA A 116 10.69 3.85 1.22
N PHE A 117 9.80 2.85 1.13
CA PHE A 117 9.94 1.59 1.84
C PHE A 117 11.27 0.88 1.54
N ARG A 118 11.61 0.72 0.25
CA ARG A 118 12.88 0.11 -0.18
C ARG A 118 14.09 0.88 0.34
N ALA A 119 14.08 2.21 0.21
CA ALA A 119 15.15 3.07 0.71
C ALA A 119 15.32 2.93 2.23
N GLY A 120 14.21 2.88 2.98
CA GLY A 120 14.21 2.61 4.41
C GLY A 120 14.89 1.28 4.77
N LEU A 121 14.53 0.19 4.08
CA LEU A 121 15.14 -1.12 4.31
C LEU A 121 16.65 -1.16 4.01
N ILE A 122 17.10 -0.44 2.98
CA ILE A 122 18.53 -0.32 2.64
C ILE A 122 19.27 0.41 3.76
N ARG A 123 18.77 1.57 4.21
CA ARG A 123 19.38 2.38 5.28
C ARG A 123 19.39 1.65 6.62
N HIS A 124 18.34 0.90 6.94
CA HIS A 124 18.27 0.06 8.13
C HIS A 124 19.44 -0.94 8.22
N ARG A 125 19.88 -1.51 7.09
CA ARG A 125 21.03 -2.41 7.05
C ARG A 125 22.37 -1.69 7.25
N ALA A 126 22.40 -0.37 7.08
CA ALA A 126 23.58 0.48 7.12
C ALA A 126 23.74 1.26 8.44
N ASN A 127 23.14 0.80 9.55
CA ASN A 127 23.24 1.37 10.91
C ASN A 127 22.52 2.72 11.16
N THR A 128 21.39 3.00 10.50
CA THR A 128 20.49 4.16 10.79
C THR A 128 19.30 3.71 11.69
N PRO A 129 18.43 4.58 12.27
CA PRO A 129 17.49 4.16 13.32
C PRO A 129 16.64 2.96 12.92
N ASN A 130 16.43 2.07 13.90
CA ASN A 130 15.84 0.76 13.66
C ASN A 130 14.38 0.88 13.23
N ILE A 131 14.09 0.49 12.00
CA ILE A 131 12.74 0.20 11.54
C ILE A 131 12.18 -0.89 12.46
N VAL A 132 11.08 -0.58 13.13
CA VAL A 132 10.42 -1.51 14.05
C VAL A 132 9.59 -2.47 13.21
N MET A 133 10.00 -3.74 13.22
CA MET A 133 9.43 -4.80 12.40
C MET A 133 9.55 -6.15 13.08
N GLY A 134 8.76 -7.12 12.62
CA GLY A 134 8.85 -8.49 13.11
C GLY A 134 8.25 -9.51 12.15
N ASP A 135 8.46 -10.78 12.46
CA ASP A 135 7.90 -11.90 11.72
C ASP A 135 6.68 -12.47 12.46
N GLN A 136 5.62 -12.77 11.71
CA GLN A 136 4.45 -13.46 12.22
C GLN A 136 4.16 -14.68 11.35
N ARG A 137 3.88 -15.81 12.02
CA ARG A 137 3.44 -17.05 11.38
C ARG A 137 1.94 -17.23 11.61
N ASN A 138 1.22 -17.59 10.55
CA ASN A 138 -0.16 -18.02 10.62
C ASN A 138 -0.25 -19.54 10.80
N ALA A 139 -1.37 -20.00 11.34
CA ALA A 139 -1.64 -21.44 11.51
C ALA A 139 -1.64 -22.21 10.17
N ASP A 140 -1.96 -21.54 9.06
CA ASP A 140 -1.97 -22.10 7.70
C ASP A 140 -0.57 -22.23 7.07
N GLY A 141 0.49 -21.92 7.81
CA GLY A 141 1.87 -22.00 7.34
C GLY A 141 2.35 -20.77 6.55
N THR A 142 1.47 -19.82 6.21
CA THR A 142 1.90 -18.54 5.64
C THR A 142 2.62 -17.70 6.68
N ARG A 143 3.62 -16.93 6.24
CA ARG A 143 4.33 -15.96 7.10
C ARG A 143 4.22 -14.57 6.51
N PHE A 144 4.17 -13.58 7.39
CA PHE A 144 4.24 -12.19 7.01
C PHE A 144 5.23 -11.44 7.89
N LYS A 145 5.81 -10.38 7.33
CA LYS A 145 6.49 -9.36 8.11
C LYS A 145 5.52 -8.23 8.38
N TRP A 146 5.51 -7.74 9.62
CA TRP A 146 4.83 -6.51 9.99
C TRP A 146 5.87 -5.40 10.17
N PHE A 147 5.47 -4.17 9.88
CA PHE A 147 6.31 -2.98 9.96
C PHE A 147 5.51 -1.85 10.61
N ASP A 148 6.10 -1.12 11.56
CA ASP A 148 5.52 0.12 12.10
C ASP A 148 5.85 1.30 11.16
N MET A 149 4.82 1.90 10.55
CA MET A 149 4.96 3.01 9.61
C MET A 149 5.70 4.21 10.21
N ARG A 150 5.61 4.43 11.52
CA ARG A 150 6.21 5.57 12.22
C ARG A 150 7.71 5.42 12.40
N SER A 151 8.22 4.20 12.26
CA SER A 151 9.65 3.90 12.42
C SER A 151 10.47 4.14 11.15
N PHE A 152 9.83 4.48 10.03
CA PHE A 152 10.54 4.83 8.80
C PHE A 152 11.09 6.26 8.86
N PRO A 153 12.19 6.54 8.14
CA PRO A 153 12.72 7.90 8.01
C PRO A 153 11.65 8.89 7.53
N ALA A 154 11.75 10.13 8.00
CA ALA A 154 10.87 11.21 7.55
C ALA A 154 11.06 11.55 6.07
N ASP A 155 12.27 11.33 5.52
CA ASP A 155 12.61 11.64 4.14
C ASP A 155 13.31 10.47 3.39
N PRO A 156 12.77 10.02 2.24
CA PRO A 156 11.45 10.35 1.73
C PRO A 156 10.34 9.78 2.64
N PRO A 157 9.16 10.42 2.71
CA PRO A 157 8.07 9.97 3.57
C PRO A 157 7.53 8.62 3.09
N LEU A 158 7.31 7.69 4.03
CA LEU A 158 6.73 6.39 3.72
C LEU A 158 5.26 6.48 3.29
N VAL A 159 4.48 7.33 3.96
CA VAL A 159 3.04 7.43 3.76
C VAL A 159 2.75 8.65 2.90
N VAL A 160 2.23 8.41 1.70
CA VAL A 160 1.81 9.45 0.74
C VAL A 160 0.51 10.09 1.19
N ALA A 161 -0.42 9.26 1.65
CA ALA A 161 -1.74 9.67 2.11
C ALA A 161 -2.32 8.65 3.09
N LYS A 162 -3.30 9.07 3.89
CA LYS A 162 -4.04 8.19 4.80
C LYS A 162 -5.43 8.76 5.09
N SER A 163 -6.35 7.92 5.54
CA SER A 163 -7.60 8.36 6.16
C SER A 163 -7.32 9.20 7.41
N GLN A 164 -8.15 10.21 7.66
CA GLN A 164 -8.10 11.02 8.89
C GLN A 164 -8.50 10.19 10.11
#